data_AF-A0A5K1IU14-F1
#
_entry.id   AF-A0A5K1IU14-F1
#
_cell.length_a   1.000
_cell.length_b   1.000
_cell.length_c   1.000
_cell.angle_alpha   90.00
_cell.angle_beta   90.00
_cell.angle_gamma   90.00
#
_symmetry.space_group_name_H-M   'P 1'
#
loop_
_entity.id
_entity.type
_entity.pdbx_description
1 polymer ?
#
loop_
_entity_poly.entity_id
_entity_poly.type
_entity_poly.pdbx_seq_one_letter_code
_entity_poly.pdbx_strand_id
1 'polypeptide(L)'
;MNAQVLEQARSAYRTGDFAAAAQLFSAAKEGDQPWGEADHLRGNSLMRLGRYAEAAAAYAVALKDDAYGKKGALLTNQGKALVAAGDLASAVSSFSAATQDASYATPYKAYLGLGSALEKLGNLTEAGVAYRQAAIDGTNPAPAGALASLGDCFVALQRPEDAIESYRTALDFAGPRDDVSAINAGLGCAYAAANRFSDALDAFTAATADGVYQLTADQSAARDRAHDALSASAAMMPATDAFDTAVDPLDPLGQSGNFMPDPSDTGFFTLSEHEMVQQDRAEAKVRRKHRHLGLKIFITILLILVVAGGGLAFAYTRGFGFPTQQDTLTKLFEAASSDAATDEFLASGLDDSQRAVIVASIPKDATATIEGMDAGMSESKATVKVALKQGGEMTYEVDFVREGLGWVVCSIASDFNVSGDVDASAGTDESAAEPTDADAATDEAPAEDAAAADAPAAEDPTAEPAGEAAAQ
;
A
#
# COMPACT_ATOMS: atom_id res chain seq x y z
N MET A 1 30.73 -27.95 9.31
CA MET A 1 30.56 -26.48 9.19
C MET A 1 31.03 -25.86 10.48
N ASN A 2 31.82 -24.79 10.42
CA ASN A 2 32.39 -24.19 11.63
C ASN A 2 31.48 -23.08 12.17
N ALA A 3 30.69 -23.41 13.20
CA ALA A 3 29.71 -22.50 13.79
C ALA A 3 30.32 -21.22 14.39
N GLN A 4 31.54 -21.29 14.92
CA GLN A 4 32.23 -20.13 15.49
C GLN A 4 32.66 -19.15 14.38
N VAL A 5 33.21 -19.66 13.28
CA VAL A 5 33.60 -18.85 12.11
C VAL A 5 32.36 -18.25 11.43
N LEU A 6 31.22 -18.96 11.43
CA LEU A 6 29.96 -18.41 10.93
C LEU A 6 29.48 -17.20 11.74
N GLU A 7 29.47 -17.25 13.07
CA GLU A 7 29.01 -16.11 13.86
C GLU A 7 29.96 -14.90 13.72
N GLN A 8 31.27 -15.16 13.59
CA GLN A 8 32.24 -14.13 13.22
C GLN A 8 31.93 -13.52 11.85
N ALA A 9 31.59 -14.33 10.83
CA ALA A 9 31.20 -13.85 9.51
C ALA A 9 29.92 -12.99 9.55
N ARG A 10 28.89 -13.42 10.30
CA ARG A 10 27.65 -12.65 10.52
C ARG A 10 27.89 -11.37 11.31
N SER A 11 28.81 -11.38 12.26
CA SER A 11 29.24 -10.18 13.01
C SER A 11 29.92 -9.18 12.07
N ALA A 12 30.94 -9.59 11.34
CA ALA A 12 31.65 -8.76 10.35
C ALA A 12 30.70 -8.19 9.28
N TYR A 13 29.74 -8.99 8.81
CA TYR A 13 28.72 -8.52 7.85
C TYR A 13 27.80 -7.43 8.44
N ARG A 14 27.40 -7.56 9.72
CA ARG A 14 26.57 -6.56 10.42
C ARG A 14 27.34 -5.28 10.73
N THR A 15 28.64 -5.36 11.02
CA THR A 15 29.49 -4.18 11.28
C THR A 15 30.01 -3.49 10.01
N GLY A 16 29.75 -4.07 8.83
CA GLY A 16 30.17 -3.51 7.54
C GLY A 16 31.60 -3.86 7.12
N ASP A 17 32.29 -4.74 7.86
CA ASP A 17 33.55 -5.34 7.40
C ASP A 17 33.27 -6.44 6.38
N PHE A 18 32.90 -6.01 5.18
CA PHE A 18 32.59 -6.90 4.07
C PHE A 18 33.82 -7.69 3.59
N ALA A 19 35.04 -7.21 3.86
CA ALA A 19 36.28 -7.90 3.51
C ALA A 19 36.49 -9.13 4.40
N ALA A 20 36.42 -8.96 5.73
CA ALA A 20 36.46 -10.08 6.66
C ALA A 20 35.24 -11.00 6.47
N ALA A 21 34.04 -10.44 6.31
CA ALA A 21 32.82 -11.24 6.09
C ALA A 21 32.95 -12.18 4.88
N ALA A 22 33.41 -11.67 3.72
CA ALA A 22 33.58 -12.48 2.51
C ALA A 22 34.59 -13.63 2.68
N GLN A 23 35.66 -13.40 3.46
CA GLN A 23 36.65 -14.43 3.79
C GLN A 23 36.09 -15.45 4.79
N LEU A 24 35.45 -14.99 5.87
CA LEU A 24 34.91 -15.83 6.94
C LEU A 24 33.74 -16.70 6.46
N PHE A 25 32.83 -16.20 5.61
CA PHE A 25 31.80 -17.03 4.98
C PHE A 25 32.41 -18.12 4.08
N SER A 26 33.52 -17.82 3.39
CA SER A 26 34.25 -18.83 2.61
C SER A 26 34.94 -19.87 3.48
N ALA A 27 35.43 -19.48 4.66
CA ALA A 27 36.15 -20.35 5.60
C ALA A 27 35.24 -21.16 6.53
N ALA A 28 34.00 -20.71 6.78
CA ALA A 28 33.02 -21.44 7.58
C ALA A 28 32.51 -22.72 6.87
N LYS A 29 32.65 -22.76 5.54
CA LYS A 29 32.27 -23.88 4.67
C LYS A 29 33.34 -24.97 4.70
N GLU A 30 32.94 -26.19 5.05
CA GLU A 30 33.83 -27.36 5.08
C GLU A 30 33.55 -28.25 3.87
N GLY A 31 34.55 -28.39 2.99
CA GLY A 31 34.44 -29.17 1.75
C GLY A 31 33.45 -28.58 0.74
N ASP A 32 33.03 -29.42 -0.21
CA ASP A 32 32.22 -29.02 -1.36
C ASP A 32 30.70 -29.00 -1.11
N GLN A 33 30.24 -29.28 0.11
CA GLN A 33 28.80 -29.31 0.41
C GLN A 33 28.17 -27.92 0.16
N PRO A 34 27.08 -27.82 -0.62
CA PRO A 34 26.43 -26.54 -0.91
C PRO A 34 25.86 -25.93 0.39
N TRP A 35 25.95 -24.61 0.50
CA TRP A 35 25.39 -23.85 1.61
C TRP A 35 24.96 -22.46 1.13
N GLY A 36 23.72 -22.38 0.66
CA GLY A 36 23.16 -21.24 -0.06
C GLY A 36 23.24 -19.94 0.74
N GLU A 37 23.03 -19.99 2.06
CA GLU A 37 23.07 -18.80 2.90
C GLU A 37 24.47 -18.17 3.00
N ALA A 38 25.51 -18.98 3.25
CA ALA A 38 26.88 -18.46 3.36
C ALA A 38 27.38 -17.91 2.02
N ASP A 39 27.15 -18.63 0.93
CA ASP A 39 27.53 -18.17 -0.41
C ASP A 39 26.71 -16.94 -0.87
N HIS A 40 25.43 -16.81 -0.45
CA HIS A 40 24.61 -15.61 -0.64
C HIS A 40 25.20 -14.40 0.09
N LEU A 41 25.50 -14.53 1.39
CA LEU A 41 26.04 -13.43 2.20
C LEU A 41 27.48 -13.07 1.78
N ARG A 42 28.28 -14.05 1.35
CA ARG A 42 29.57 -13.83 0.67
C ARG A 42 29.40 -13.01 -0.62
N GLY A 43 28.44 -13.36 -1.47
CA GLY A 43 28.11 -12.60 -2.68
C GLY A 43 27.70 -11.16 -2.37
N ASN A 44 26.83 -10.95 -1.36
CA ASN A 44 26.44 -9.61 -0.91
C ASN A 44 27.62 -8.79 -0.39
N SER A 45 28.56 -9.43 0.32
CA SER A 45 29.80 -8.80 0.79
C SER A 45 30.68 -8.38 -0.39
N LEU A 46 30.86 -9.26 -1.38
CA LEU A 46 31.64 -8.98 -2.59
C LEU A 46 31.02 -7.86 -3.45
N MET A 47 29.69 -7.75 -3.52
CA MET A 47 29.00 -6.61 -4.14
C MET A 47 29.35 -5.28 -3.47
N ARG A 48 29.42 -5.24 -2.14
CA ARG A 48 29.80 -4.03 -1.37
C ARG A 48 31.26 -3.63 -1.57
N LEU A 49 32.13 -4.60 -1.87
CA LEU A 49 33.55 -4.39 -2.16
C LEU A 49 33.83 -4.06 -3.65
N GLY A 50 32.81 -3.96 -4.51
CA GLY A 50 33.00 -3.77 -5.95
C GLY A 50 33.54 -4.99 -6.71
N ARG A 51 33.63 -6.17 -6.06
CA ARG A 51 34.18 -7.41 -6.63
C ARG A 51 33.10 -8.17 -7.39
N TYR A 52 32.51 -7.52 -8.40
CA TYR A 52 31.25 -7.93 -9.03
C TYR A 52 31.30 -9.32 -9.70
N ALA A 53 32.37 -9.65 -10.42
CA ALA A 53 32.52 -10.97 -11.04
C ALA A 53 32.59 -12.11 -10.00
N GLU A 54 33.26 -11.87 -8.87
CA GLU A 54 33.33 -12.85 -7.78
C GLU A 54 32.02 -12.93 -6.99
N ALA A 55 31.27 -11.83 -6.88
CA ALA A 55 29.91 -11.84 -6.33
C ALA A 55 28.97 -12.69 -7.20
N ALA A 56 29.00 -12.50 -8.53
CA ALA A 56 28.24 -13.33 -9.48
C ALA A 56 28.60 -14.83 -9.34
N ALA A 57 29.88 -15.16 -9.17
CA ALA A 57 30.33 -16.52 -8.91
C ALA A 57 29.84 -17.05 -7.55
N ALA A 58 29.85 -16.24 -6.49
CA ALA A 58 29.32 -16.63 -5.18
C ALA A 58 27.81 -16.92 -5.24
N TYR A 59 27.02 -16.07 -5.89
CA TYR A 59 25.59 -16.33 -6.11
C TYR A 59 25.36 -17.59 -6.96
N ALA A 60 26.20 -17.86 -7.97
CA ALA A 60 26.14 -19.09 -8.77
C ALA A 60 26.45 -20.36 -7.95
N VAL A 61 27.29 -20.27 -6.91
CA VAL A 61 27.50 -21.37 -5.96
C VAL A 61 26.31 -21.51 -5.00
N ALA A 62 25.76 -20.39 -4.50
CA ALA A 62 24.56 -20.41 -3.66
C ALA A 62 23.35 -21.04 -4.35
N LEU A 63 23.23 -20.84 -5.67
CA LEU A 63 22.18 -21.44 -6.52
C LEU A 63 22.28 -22.97 -6.69
N LYS A 64 23.33 -23.61 -6.18
CA LYS A 64 23.45 -25.08 -6.11
C LYS A 64 22.79 -25.68 -4.86
N ASP A 65 22.33 -24.84 -3.93
CA ASP A 65 21.58 -25.26 -2.74
C ASP A 65 20.08 -25.07 -2.97
N ASP A 66 19.43 -26.07 -3.59
CA ASP A 66 17.98 -26.04 -3.83
C ASP A 66 17.18 -25.91 -2.52
N ALA A 67 17.70 -26.45 -1.41
CA ALA A 67 17.05 -26.39 -0.10
C ALA A 67 17.03 -24.97 0.51
N TYR A 68 17.87 -24.05 0.01
CA TYR A 68 17.89 -22.66 0.50
C TYR A 68 16.64 -21.86 0.11
N GLY A 69 15.92 -22.26 -0.96
CA GLY A 69 14.60 -21.68 -1.28
C GLY A 69 14.59 -20.18 -1.62
N LYS A 70 15.72 -19.61 -2.08
CA LYS A 70 15.86 -18.19 -2.48
C LYS A 70 16.27 -18.00 -3.95
N LYS A 71 15.94 -18.96 -4.82
CA LYS A 71 16.40 -19.03 -6.22
C LYS A 71 16.22 -17.74 -7.01
N GLY A 72 15.00 -17.19 -7.11
CA GLY A 72 14.74 -15.95 -7.86
C GLY A 72 15.43 -14.72 -7.27
N ALA A 73 15.60 -14.64 -5.95
CA ALA A 73 16.36 -13.57 -5.30
C ALA A 73 17.87 -13.68 -5.59
N LEU A 74 18.42 -14.90 -5.55
CA LEU A 74 19.82 -15.17 -5.91
C LEU A 74 20.10 -14.89 -7.38
N LEU A 75 19.24 -15.33 -8.30
CA LEU A 75 19.34 -15.05 -9.73
C LEU A 75 19.24 -13.53 -10.00
N THR A 76 18.37 -12.81 -9.30
CA THR A 76 18.27 -11.34 -9.40
C THR A 76 19.55 -10.65 -8.90
N ASN A 77 20.14 -11.13 -7.80
CA ASN A 77 21.39 -10.58 -7.28
C ASN A 77 22.59 -10.93 -8.18
N GLN A 78 22.60 -12.14 -8.78
CA GLN A 78 23.57 -12.56 -9.78
C GLN A 78 23.49 -11.67 -11.03
N GLY A 79 22.28 -11.42 -11.57
CA GLY A 79 22.08 -10.51 -12.70
C GLY A 79 22.62 -9.12 -12.41
N LYS A 80 22.35 -8.56 -11.23
CA LYS A 80 22.90 -7.25 -10.81
C LYS A 80 24.43 -7.25 -10.72
N ALA A 81 25.03 -8.32 -10.22
CA ALA A 81 26.48 -8.49 -10.19
C ALA A 81 27.08 -8.57 -11.60
N LEU A 82 26.42 -9.28 -12.52
CA LEU A 82 26.84 -9.42 -13.91
C LEU A 82 26.74 -8.10 -14.69
N VAL A 83 25.66 -7.32 -14.50
CA VAL A 83 25.56 -5.94 -15.06
C VAL A 83 26.70 -5.07 -14.56
N ALA A 84 27.00 -5.10 -13.25
CA ALA A 84 28.09 -4.32 -12.66
C ALA A 84 29.49 -4.79 -13.10
N ALA A 85 29.63 -6.07 -13.47
CA ALA A 85 30.83 -6.62 -14.09
C ALA A 85 30.94 -6.36 -15.61
N GLY A 86 29.89 -5.80 -16.25
CA GLY A 86 29.81 -5.56 -17.69
C GLY A 86 29.33 -6.75 -18.53
N ASP A 87 29.06 -7.91 -17.93
CA ASP A 87 28.51 -9.09 -18.63
C ASP A 87 26.98 -9.01 -18.72
N LEU A 88 26.51 -8.15 -19.62
CA LEU A 88 25.08 -7.92 -19.85
C LEU A 88 24.36 -9.17 -20.39
N ALA A 89 25.04 -10.01 -21.19
CA ALA A 89 24.43 -11.19 -21.79
C ALA A 89 24.12 -12.26 -20.74
N SER A 90 25.08 -12.57 -19.85
CA SER A 90 24.81 -13.45 -18.72
C SER A 90 23.82 -12.84 -17.74
N ALA A 91 23.83 -11.51 -17.54
CA ALA A 91 22.86 -10.83 -16.70
C ALA A 91 21.41 -11.01 -17.18
N VAL A 92 21.16 -10.85 -18.49
CA VAL A 92 19.85 -11.14 -19.12
C VAL A 92 19.43 -12.58 -18.84
N SER A 93 20.34 -13.55 -18.96
CA SER A 93 20.04 -14.95 -18.65
C SER A 93 19.64 -15.16 -17.18
N SER A 94 20.40 -14.59 -16.24
CA SER A 94 20.07 -14.66 -14.80
C SER A 94 18.73 -14.00 -14.48
N PHE A 95 18.44 -12.80 -15.00
CA PHE A 95 17.16 -12.14 -14.75
C PHE A 95 15.98 -12.88 -15.41
N SER A 96 16.13 -13.38 -16.64
CA SER A 96 15.08 -14.16 -17.31
C SER A 96 14.76 -15.47 -16.56
N ALA A 97 15.77 -16.10 -15.97
CA ALA A 97 15.57 -17.25 -15.09
C ALA A 97 14.89 -16.86 -13.76
N ALA A 98 15.19 -15.67 -13.22
CA ALA A 98 14.53 -15.17 -12.01
C ALA A 98 13.04 -14.86 -12.24
N THR A 99 12.66 -14.33 -13.41
CA THR A 99 11.25 -14.07 -13.77
C THR A 99 10.43 -15.34 -14.01
N GLN A 100 11.09 -16.50 -14.17
CA GLN A 100 10.44 -17.81 -14.30
C GLN A 100 10.29 -18.55 -12.95
N ASP A 101 10.85 -18.02 -11.86
CA ASP A 101 10.68 -18.60 -10.53
C ASP A 101 9.35 -18.17 -9.90
N ALA A 102 8.35 -19.03 -9.99
CA ALA A 102 7.02 -18.82 -9.41
C ALA A 102 7.03 -18.66 -7.87
N SER A 103 8.11 -19.02 -7.18
CA SER A 103 8.27 -18.78 -5.73
C SER A 103 8.84 -17.40 -5.39
N TYR A 104 9.25 -16.61 -6.39
CA TYR A 104 9.92 -15.33 -6.15
C TYR A 104 8.91 -14.21 -5.85
N ALA A 105 8.83 -13.83 -4.57
CA ALA A 105 7.85 -12.86 -4.04
C ALA A 105 7.98 -11.40 -4.53
N THR A 106 9.02 -11.03 -5.29
CA THR A 106 9.18 -9.67 -5.85
C THR A 106 9.73 -9.70 -7.28
N PRO A 107 9.01 -10.29 -8.26
CA PRO A 107 9.55 -10.53 -9.60
C PRO A 107 9.76 -9.24 -10.39
N TYR A 108 9.06 -8.14 -10.10
CA TYR A 108 9.37 -6.81 -10.64
C TYR A 108 10.86 -6.42 -10.52
N LYS A 109 11.57 -6.87 -9.47
CA LYS A 109 13.01 -6.57 -9.32
C LYS A 109 13.87 -7.28 -10.35
N ALA A 110 13.46 -8.46 -10.80
CA ALA A 110 14.09 -9.17 -11.90
C ALA A 110 13.72 -8.53 -13.24
N TYR A 111 12.45 -8.17 -13.44
CA TYR A 111 11.99 -7.48 -14.64
C TYR A 111 12.65 -6.10 -14.85
N LEU A 112 12.83 -5.29 -13.80
CA LEU A 112 13.59 -4.03 -13.86
C LEU A 112 15.06 -4.27 -14.27
N GLY A 113 15.70 -5.30 -13.70
CA GLY A 113 17.06 -5.68 -14.05
C GLY A 113 17.19 -6.19 -15.49
N LEU A 114 16.22 -7.00 -15.92
CA LEU A 114 16.11 -7.52 -17.29
C LEU A 114 15.94 -6.38 -18.30
N GLY A 115 15.02 -5.45 -18.03
CA GLY A 115 14.80 -4.27 -18.86
C GLY A 115 16.08 -3.47 -19.04
N SER A 116 16.75 -3.11 -17.94
CA SER A 116 17.99 -2.31 -18.00
C SER A 116 19.16 -3.04 -18.67
N ALA A 117 19.26 -4.37 -18.53
CA ALA A 117 20.29 -5.15 -19.22
C ALA A 117 20.02 -5.26 -20.73
N LEU A 118 18.76 -5.46 -21.14
CA LEU A 118 18.34 -5.51 -22.54
C LEU A 118 18.48 -4.14 -23.23
N GLU A 119 18.10 -3.07 -22.55
CA GLU A 119 18.23 -1.69 -23.04
C GLU A 119 19.69 -1.34 -23.32
N LYS A 120 20.62 -1.69 -22.40
CA LYS A 120 22.06 -1.53 -22.60
C LYS A 120 22.65 -2.38 -23.73
N LEU A 121 21.97 -3.46 -24.12
CA LEU A 121 22.31 -4.28 -25.30
C LEU A 121 21.65 -3.77 -26.60
N GLY A 122 20.76 -2.76 -26.53
CA GLY A 122 20.00 -2.25 -27.67
C GLY A 122 18.71 -3.03 -27.98
N ASN A 123 18.34 -4.03 -27.17
CA ASN A 123 17.12 -4.84 -27.34
C ASN A 123 15.87 -4.11 -26.80
N LEU A 124 15.61 -2.89 -27.30
CA LEU A 124 14.61 -1.96 -26.79
C LEU A 124 13.18 -2.55 -26.72
N THR A 125 12.78 -3.38 -27.68
CA THR A 125 11.46 -4.02 -27.70
C THR A 125 11.28 -5.00 -26.53
N GLU A 126 12.29 -5.81 -26.25
CA GLU A 126 12.26 -6.77 -25.13
C GLU A 126 12.43 -6.05 -23.79
N ALA A 127 13.24 -4.98 -23.75
CA ALA A 127 13.39 -4.11 -22.59
C ALA A 127 12.04 -3.48 -22.19
N GLY A 128 11.31 -2.92 -23.16
CA GLY A 128 9.96 -2.38 -22.95
C GLY A 128 8.96 -3.44 -22.45
N VAL A 129 9.04 -4.69 -22.94
CA VAL A 129 8.22 -5.78 -22.40
C VAL A 129 8.56 -6.04 -20.93
N ALA A 130 9.84 -6.11 -20.57
CA ALA A 130 10.28 -6.32 -19.19
C ALA A 130 9.87 -5.16 -18.27
N TYR A 131 10.10 -3.91 -18.66
CA TYR A 131 9.67 -2.73 -17.89
C TYR A 131 8.14 -2.69 -17.71
N ARG A 132 7.37 -3.04 -18.75
CA ARG A 132 5.91 -3.17 -18.63
C ARG A 132 5.50 -4.23 -17.63
N GLN A 133 6.16 -5.40 -17.59
CA GLN A 133 5.88 -6.44 -16.58
C GLN A 133 6.21 -5.94 -15.16
N ALA A 134 7.32 -5.20 -14.98
CA ALA A 134 7.62 -4.57 -13.69
C ALA A 134 6.59 -3.51 -13.27
N ALA A 135 6.02 -2.76 -14.21
CA ALA A 135 5.04 -1.71 -13.94
C ALA A 135 3.66 -2.26 -13.54
N ILE A 136 3.23 -3.41 -14.08
CA ILE A 136 1.92 -4.02 -13.79
C ILE A 136 1.94 -5.05 -12.64
N ASP A 137 3.13 -5.38 -12.10
CA ASP A 137 3.29 -6.27 -10.95
C ASP A 137 2.74 -5.60 -9.69
N GLY A 138 1.63 -6.11 -9.14
CA GLY A 138 0.99 -5.59 -7.93
C GLY A 138 1.84 -5.69 -6.65
N THR A 139 3.00 -6.36 -6.68
CA THR A 139 3.99 -6.36 -5.59
C THR A 139 5.02 -5.23 -5.71
N ASN A 140 5.00 -4.46 -6.81
CA ASN A 140 5.89 -3.32 -7.00
C ASN A 140 5.36 -2.06 -6.26
N PRO A 141 6.07 -1.56 -5.22
CA PRO A 141 5.63 -0.38 -4.48
C PRO A 141 5.95 0.95 -5.19
N ALA A 142 6.69 0.93 -6.30
CA ALA A 142 7.13 2.12 -7.04
C ALA A 142 7.16 1.84 -8.56
N PRO A 143 6.00 1.75 -9.24
CA PRO A 143 5.93 1.48 -10.67
C PRO A 143 6.34 2.67 -11.55
N ALA A 144 6.40 3.90 -11.01
CA ALA A 144 6.75 5.12 -11.76
C ALA A 144 8.09 4.99 -12.52
N GLY A 145 9.16 4.53 -11.86
CA GLY A 145 10.45 4.30 -12.53
C GLY A 145 10.39 3.27 -13.66
N ALA A 146 9.58 2.22 -13.52
CA ALA A 146 9.39 1.21 -14.58
C ALA A 146 8.63 1.80 -15.80
N LEU A 147 7.63 2.64 -15.54
CA LEU A 147 6.85 3.34 -16.55
C LEU A 147 7.68 4.41 -17.28
N ALA A 148 8.58 5.10 -16.58
CA ALA A 148 9.53 6.05 -17.17
C ALA A 148 10.48 5.35 -18.14
N SER A 149 11.14 4.25 -17.73
CA SER A 149 12.03 3.49 -18.62
C SER A 149 11.30 2.77 -19.76
N LEU A 150 10.01 2.45 -19.60
CA LEU A 150 9.15 2.05 -20.71
C LEU A 150 8.94 3.20 -21.71
N GLY A 151 8.73 4.43 -21.22
CA GLY A 151 8.70 5.65 -22.02
C GLY A 151 10.00 5.87 -22.79
N ASP A 152 11.16 5.73 -22.13
CA ASP A 152 12.48 5.84 -22.76
C ASP A 152 12.64 4.83 -23.92
N CYS A 153 12.22 3.58 -23.71
CA CYS A 153 12.19 2.55 -24.75
C CYS A 153 11.30 2.95 -25.93
N PHE A 154 10.13 3.55 -25.69
CA PHE A 154 9.23 4.02 -26.76
C PHE A 154 9.79 5.23 -27.53
N VAL A 155 10.47 6.18 -26.86
CA VAL A 155 11.18 7.27 -27.54
C VAL A 155 12.26 6.71 -28.46
N ALA A 156 13.09 5.79 -27.96
CA ALA A 156 14.15 5.16 -28.74
C ALA A 156 13.61 4.30 -29.90
N LEU A 157 12.43 3.68 -29.75
CA LEU A 157 11.70 2.97 -30.81
C LEU A 157 10.91 3.89 -31.76
N GLN A 158 11.01 5.21 -31.63
CA GLN A 158 10.29 6.21 -32.44
C GLN A 158 8.76 6.06 -32.37
N ARG A 159 8.25 5.75 -31.17
CA ARG A 159 6.82 5.62 -30.85
C ARG A 159 6.39 6.71 -29.83
N PRO A 160 6.36 7.99 -30.22
CA PRO A 160 6.26 9.09 -29.27
C PRO A 160 4.93 9.15 -28.51
N GLU A 161 3.79 8.77 -29.12
CA GLU A 161 2.49 8.75 -28.41
C GLU A 161 2.44 7.66 -27.32
N ASP A 162 3.02 6.48 -27.56
CA ASP A 162 3.15 5.43 -26.53
C ASP A 162 4.09 5.87 -25.39
N ALA A 163 5.13 6.64 -25.72
CA ALA A 163 6.04 7.23 -24.73
C ALA A 163 5.33 8.28 -23.87
N ILE A 164 4.56 9.19 -24.49
CA ILE A 164 3.76 10.22 -23.81
C ILE A 164 2.85 9.57 -22.77
N GLU A 165 2.05 8.57 -23.15
CA GLU A 165 1.15 7.91 -22.21
C GLU A 165 1.89 7.13 -21.11
N SER A 166 3.06 6.56 -21.42
CA SER A 166 3.91 5.89 -20.42
C SER A 166 4.47 6.86 -19.37
N TYR A 167 5.02 8.01 -19.78
CA TYR A 167 5.52 9.03 -18.85
C TYR A 167 4.39 9.71 -18.08
N ARG A 168 3.23 9.97 -18.69
CA ARG A 168 2.06 10.52 -17.98
C ARG A 168 1.58 9.56 -16.89
N THR A 169 1.49 8.27 -17.21
CA THR A 169 1.19 7.23 -16.21
C THR A 169 2.29 7.17 -15.14
N ALA A 170 3.57 7.35 -15.50
CA ALA A 170 4.67 7.42 -14.53
C ALA A 170 4.50 8.58 -13.54
N LEU A 171 4.08 9.76 -14.02
CA LEU A 171 3.78 10.94 -13.18
C LEU A 171 2.58 10.70 -12.26
N ASP A 172 1.53 10.01 -12.72
CA ASP A 172 0.37 9.66 -11.89
C ASP A 172 0.72 8.71 -10.73
N PHE A 173 1.74 7.87 -10.90
CA PHE A 173 2.27 6.97 -9.87
C PHE A 173 3.47 7.51 -9.08
N ALA A 174 3.98 8.70 -9.40
CA ALA A 174 5.23 9.21 -8.83
C ALA A 174 5.10 9.51 -7.32
N GLY A 175 5.97 8.86 -6.53
CA GLY A 175 6.08 9.07 -5.09
C GLY A 175 7.21 10.01 -4.70
N PRO A 176 7.40 10.28 -3.39
CA PRO A 176 8.42 11.22 -2.88
C PRO A 176 9.89 10.79 -3.10
N ARG A 177 10.14 9.67 -3.78
CA ARG A 177 11.46 9.12 -4.09
C ARG A 177 11.74 9.02 -5.59
N ASP A 178 10.74 9.30 -6.43
CA ASP A 178 10.88 9.25 -7.88
C ASP A 178 11.36 10.61 -8.41
N ASP A 179 12.20 10.60 -9.43
CA ASP A 179 12.72 11.80 -10.07
C ASP A 179 11.68 12.37 -11.05
N VAL A 180 10.70 13.08 -10.50
CA VAL A 180 9.62 13.75 -11.26
C VAL A 180 10.19 14.70 -12.31
N SER A 181 11.33 15.34 -12.03
CA SER A 181 11.99 16.27 -12.94
C SER A 181 12.56 15.55 -14.17
N ALA A 182 13.22 14.40 -13.98
CA ALA A 182 13.65 13.52 -15.07
C ALA A 182 12.48 12.96 -15.89
N ILE A 183 11.38 12.55 -15.25
CA ILE A 183 10.19 12.04 -15.95
C ILE A 183 9.56 13.14 -16.83
N ASN A 184 9.49 14.39 -16.35
CA ASN A 184 9.03 15.52 -17.16
C ASN A 184 9.98 15.84 -18.33
N ALA A 185 11.30 15.68 -18.16
CA ALA A 185 12.26 15.88 -19.24
C ALA A 185 12.13 14.80 -20.34
N GLY A 186 11.87 13.54 -19.95
CA GLY A 186 11.53 12.45 -20.88
C GLY A 186 10.21 12.71 -21.63
N LEU A 187 9.17 13.14 -20.91
CA LEU A 187 7.89 13.56 -21.48
C LEU A 187 8.04 14.72 -22.48
N GLY A 188 8.87 15.71 -22.18
CA GLY A 188 9.21 16.81 -23.10
C GLY A 188 9.89 16.32 -24.39
N CYS A 189 10.79 15.34 -24.29
CA CYS A 189 11.39 14.70 -25.47
C CYS A 189 10.36 13.95 -26.30
N ALA A 190 9.42 13.23 -25.65
CA ALA A 190 8.36 12.51 -26.34
C ALA A 190 7.38 13.45 -27.06
N TYR A 191 6.97 14.55 -26.42
CA TYR A 191 6.16 15.59 -27.08
C TYR A 191 6.90 16.26 -28.25
N ALA A 192 8.19 16.56 -28.11
CA ALA A 192 8.99 17.12 -29.20
C ALA A 192 9.07 16.14 -30.39
N ALA A 193 9.21 14.84 -30.14
CA ALA A 193 9.18 13.80 -31.16
C ALA A 193 7.78 13.60 -31.80
N ALA A 194 6.70 13.92 -31.08
CA ALA A 194 5.33 13.98 -31.62
C ALA A 194 5.02 15.27 -32.39
N ASN A 195 5.96 16.22 -32.49
CA ASN A 195 5.75 17.59 -32.99
C ASN A 195 4.74 18.43 -32.15
N ARG A 196 4.52 18.05 -30.90
CA ARG A 196 3.65 18.76 -29.93
C ARG A 196 4.48 19.79 -29.17
N PHE A 197 4.97 20.79 -29.90
CA PHE A 197 6.04 21.68 -29.42
C PHE A 197 5.65 22.54 -28.21
N SER A 198 4.38 22.95 -28.08
CA SER A 198 3.88 23.62 -26.86
C SER A 198 4.05 22.73 -25.63
N ASP A 199 3.48 21.52 -25.71
CA ASP A 199 3.45 20.54 -24.62
C ASP A 199 4.87 20.10 -24.24
N ALA A 200 5.78 20.06 -25.21
CA ALA A 200 7.20 19.80 -25.00
C ALA A 200 7.86 20.89 -24.14
N LEU A 201 7.65 22.17 -24.48
CA LEU A 201 8.21 23.29 -23.71
C LEU A 201 7.62 23.39 -22.30
N ASP A 202 6.32 23.12 -22.14
CA ASP A 202 5.68 23.04 -20.82
C ASP A 202 6.29 21.93 -19.96
N ALA A 203 6.51 20.74 -20.54
CA ALA A 203 7.14 19.61 -19.85
C ALA A 203 8.62 19.87 -19.51
N PHE A 204 9.41 20.48 -20.41
CA PHE A 204 10.78 20.90 -20.11
C PHE A 204 10.83 21.99 -19.04
N THR A 205 9.86 22.92 -19.02
CA THR A 205 9.74 23.94 -17.99
C THR A 205 9.42 23.31 -16.63
N ALA A 206 8.48 22.35 -16.59
CA ALA A 206 8.17 21.57 -15.40
C ALA A 206 9.38 20.77 -14.89
N ALA A 207 10.17 20.18 -15.80
CA ALA A 207 11.41 19.46 -15.47
C ALA A 207 12.46 20.35 -14.79
N THR A 208 12.59 21.62 -15.20
CA THR A 208 13.60 22.54 -14.63
C THR A 208 13.06 23.45 -13.52
N ALA A 209 11.80 23.30 -13.11
CA ALA A 209 11.11 24.22 -12.21
C ALA A 209 11.69 24.29 -10.79
N ASP A 210 12.42 23.26 -10.36
CA ASP A 210 13.12 23.22 -9.07
C ASP A 210 14.50 23.90 -9.09
N GLY A 211 15.06 24.19 -10.27
CA GLY A 211 16.41 24.71 -10.47
C GLY A 211 17.54 23.71 -10.16
N VAL A 212 17.21 22.49 -9.72
CA VAL A 212 18.15 21.41 -9.38
C VAL A 212 18.39 20.51 -10.58
N TYR A 213 17.32 20.12 -11.29
CA TYR A 213 17.45 19.30 -12.48
C TYR A 213 18.03 20.12 -13.65
N GLN A 214 19.04 19.56 -14.30
CA GLN A 214 19.68 20.14 -15.47
C GLN A 214 19.40 19.23 -16.66
N LEU A 215 18.83 19.79 -17.73
CA LEU A 215 18.58 19.04 -18.96
C LEU A 215 19.89 18.49 -19.53
N THR A 216 19.87 17.27 -20.03
CA THR A 216 20.99 16.71 -20.81
C THR A 216 21.18 17.52 -22.10
N ALA A 217 22.33 17.33 -22.78
CA ALA A 217 22.58 17.98 -24.07
C ALA A 217 21.49 17.65 -25.10
N ASP A 218 21.05 16.38 -25.16
CA ASP A 218 20.02 15.92 -26.09
C ASP A 218 18.63 16.46 -25.73
N GLN A 219 18.29 16.52 -24.43
CA GLN A 219 17.06 17.13 -23.94
C GLN A 219 17.01 18.65 -24.23
N SER A 220 18.13 19.34 -24.01
CA SER A 220 18.28 20.77 -24.33
C SER A 220 18.10 21.00 -25.83
N ALA A 221 18.76 20.21 -26.68
CA ALA A 221 18.62 20.28 -28.13
C ALA A 221 17.20 19.87 -28.61
N ALA A 222 16.45 19.07 -27.85
CA ALA A 222 15.04 18.78 -28.13
C ALA A 222 14.12 19.95 -27.75
N ARG A 223 14.35 20.58 -26.60
CA ARG A 223 13.65 21.80 -26.16
C ARG A 223 13.87 22.95 -27.12
N ASP A 224 15.12 23.21 -27.50
CA ASP A 224 15.48 24.35 -28.34
C ASP A 224 14.90 24.19 -29.75
N ARG A 225 14.93 22.97 -30.33
CA ARG A 225 14.19 22.66 -31.57
C ARG A 225 12.67 22.86 -31.47
N ALA A 226 12.07 22.54 -30.33
CA ALA A 226 10.64 22.79 -30.11
C ALA A 226 10.33 24.29 -30.03
N HIS A 227 11.21 25.07 -29.39
CA HIS A 227 11.11 26.53 -29.35
C HIS A 227 11.25 27.17 -30.74
N ASP A 228 12.24 26.77 -31.52
CA ASP A 228 12.46 27.26 -32.89
C ASP A 228 11.28 26.92 -33.81
N ALA A 229 10.76 25.68 -33.72
CA ALA A 229 9.62 25.24 -34.52
C ALA A 229 8.32 25.99 -34.18
N LEU A 230 8.08 26.27 -32.90
CA LEU A 230 6.93 27.05 -32.46
C LEU A 230 7.04 28.51 -32.92
N SER A 231 8.23 29.10 -32.78
CA SER A 231 8.54 30.46 -33.24
C SER A 231 8.38 30.62 -34.76
N ALA A 232 8.87 29.65 -35.53
CA ALA A 232 8.71 29.64 -36.98
C ALA A 232 7.24 29.46 -37.40
N SER A 233 6.45 28.65 -36.68
CA SER A 233 5.01 28.50 -36.91
C SER A 233 4.25 29.81 -36.65
N ALA A 234 4.58 30.52 -35.56
CA ALA A 234 4.01 31.82 -35.26
C ALA A 234 4.34 32.87 -36.34
N ALA A 235 5.57 32.90 -36.84
CA ALA A 235 5.98 33.81 -37.92
C ALA A 235 5.34 33.50 -39.30
N MET A 236 4.85 32.28 -39.51
CA MET A 236 4.15 31.86 -40.74
C MET A 236 2.64 32.07 -40.69
N MET A 237 2.08 32.45 -39.53
CA MET A 237 0.70 32.92 -39.44
C MET A 237 0.64 34.32 -40.09
N PRO A 238 -0.16 34.53 -41.16
CA PRO A 238 -0.25 35.86 -41.75
C PRO A 238 -0.87 36.83 -40.75
N ALA A 239 -0.17 37.92 -40.44
CA ALA A 239 -0.73 39.02 -39.68
C ALA A 239 -1.86 39.66 -40.50
N THR A 240 -3.12 39.28 -40.21
CA THR A 240 -4.29 39.70 -40.99
C THR A 240 -4.70 41.16 -40.78
N ASP A 241 -4.00 41.91 -39.90
CA ASP A 241 -4.25 43.32 -39.58
C ASP A 241 -2.96 44.16 -39.64
N ALA A 242 -2.33 44.22 -40.81
CA ALA A 242 -1.23 45.16 -41.10
C ALA A 242 -1.25 45.63 -42.58
N PHE A 243 -2.38 46.18 -43.03
CA PHE A 243 -2.43 46.98 -44.25
C PHE A 243 -1.82 48.38 -44.04
N ASP A 244 -0.51 48.45 -43.80
CA ASP A 244 0.28 49.65 -44.12
C ASP A 244 1.73 49.30 -44.45
N THR A 245 2.02 49.15 -45.74
CA THR A 245 3.38 49.27 -46.26
C THR A 245 3.38 50.38 -47.29
N ALA A 246 3.53 51.61 -46.79
CA ALA A 246 3.94 52.75 -47.58
C ALA A 246 5.21 52.41 -48.38
N VAL A 247 5.04 52.18 -49.69
CA VAL A 247 6.15 52.08 -50.63
C VAL A 247 6.74 53.48 -50.79
N ASP A 248 7.96 53.70 -50.29
CA ASP A 248 8.72 54.92 -50.55
C ASP A 248 8.98 55.06 -52.07
N PRO A 249 8.47 56.09 -52.74
CA PRO A 249 8.55 56.21 -54.20
C PRO A 249 9.94 56.64 -54.74
N LEU A 250 11.00 56.61 -53.92
CA LEU A 250 12.34 57.12 -54.29
C LEU A 250 13.53 56.14 -54.22
N ASP A 251 13.34 54.84 -53.93
CA ASP A 251 14.40 53.81 -54.11
C ASP A 251 14.18 52.95 -55.37
N PRO A 252 14.96 53.16 -56.46
CA PRO A 252 14.85 52.39 -57.69
C PRO A 252 15.77 51.16 -57.78
N LEU A 253 16.54 50.80 -56.73
CA LEU A 253 17.59 49.77 -56.83
C LEU A 253 17.48 48.56 -55.91
N GLY A 254 16.60 48.57 -54.90
CA GLY A 254 16.03 47.33 -54.33
C GLY A 254 17.03 46.28 -53.80
N GLN A 255 18.24 46.69 -53.41
CA GLN A 255 19.26 45.84 -52.78
C GLN A 255 20.10 46.60 -51.77
N SER A 256 19.72 46.52 -50.49
CA SER A 256 20.55 45.91 -49.43
C SER A 256 20.13 46.40 -48.04
N GLY A 257 20.10 45.48 -47.08
CA GLY A 257 19.74 45.78 -45.69
C GLY A 257 18.58 44.91 -45.21
N ASN A 258 18.90 43.73 -44.68
CA ASN A 258 17.95 43.01 -43.85
C ASN A 258 17.52 43.94 -42.71
N PHE A 259 16.23 44.22 -42.64
CA PHE A 259 15.64 44.90 -41.50
C PHE A 259 15.94 44.04 -40.26
N MET A 260 16.72 44.57 -39.31
CA MET A 260 16.67 44.01 -37.96
C MET A 260 15.23 44.20 -37.48
N PRO A 261 14.53 43.15 -37.03
CA PRO A 261 13.22 43.34 -36.42
C PRO A 261 13.39 44.32 -35.26
N ASP A 262 12.49 45.31 -35.19
CA ASP A 262 12.49 46.30 -34.13
C ASP A 262 12.37 45.53 -32.78
N PRO A 263 13.20 45.82 -31.76
CA PRO A 263 13.03 45.23 -30.42
C PRO A 263 11.63 45.44 -29.80
N SER A 264 10.77 46.28 -30.39
CA SER A 264 9.34 46.37 -30.06
C SER A 264 8.45 45.22 -30.57
N ASP A 265 8.89 44.48 -31.61
CA ASP A 265 8.09 43.45 -32.31
C ASP A 265 8.36 42.02 -31.78
N THR A 266 9.44 41.84 -31.01
CA THR A 266 9.54 40.68 -30.10
C THR A 266 8.57 40.89 -28.93
N GLY A 267 7.60 40.00 -28.75
CA GLY A 267 6.52 40.06 -27.74
C GLY A 267 6.94 40.00 -26.26
N PHE A 268 8.19 40.36 -25.96
CA PHE A 268 8.79 40.42 -24.64
C PHE A 268 8.42 41.69 -23.85
N PHE A 269 7.96 42.77 -24.52
CA PHE A 269 7.66 44.07 -23.90
C PHE A 269 6.22 44.59 -24.11
N THR A 270 5.37 43.89 -24.87
CA THR A 270 3.98 44.32 -25.14
C THR A 270 2.97 43.78 -24.14
N LEU A 271 3.30 42.75 -23.36
CA LEU A 271 2.57 42.39 -22.16
C LEU A 271 2.81 43.45 -21.08
N SER A 272 1.79 44.24 -20.75
CA SER A 272 1.90 45.15 -19.62
C SER A 272 2.13 44.37 -18.33
N GLU A 273 2.94 44.91 -17.41
CA GLU A 273 3.19 44.30 -16.09
C GLU A 273 1.86 43.96 -15.36
N HIS A 274 0.83 44.77 -15.60
CA HIS A 274 -0.52 44.60 -15.08
C HIS A 274 -1.30 43.42 -15.71
N GLU A 275 -1.07 43.08 -16.98
CA GLU A 275 -1.67 41.91 -17.65
C GLU A 275 -0.92 40.63 -17.26
N MET A 276 0.41 40.66 -17.22
CA MET A 276 1.23 39.54 -16.77
C MET A 276 0.88 39.14 -15.32
N VAL A 277 0.77 40.11 -14.41
CA VAL A 277 0.32 39.87 -13.02
C VAL A 277 -1.13 39.39 -12.93
N GLN A 278 -2.00 39.76 -13.88
CA GLN A 278 -3.37 39.24 -13.94
C GLN A 278 -3.43 37.80 -14.45
N GLN A 279 -2.69 37.47 -15.50
CA GLN A 279 -2.59 36.11 -16.03
C GLN A 279 -1.96 35.18 -15.00
N ASP A 280 -0.83 35.55 -14.39
CA ASP A 280 -0.20 34.72 -13.36
C ASP A 280 -1.07 34.62 -12.09
N ARG A 281 -1.86 35.65 -11.74
CA ARG A 281 -2.92 35.52 -10.72
C ARG A 281 -4.06 34.59 -11.13
N ALA A 282 -4.45 34.54 -12.40
CA ALA A 282 -5.49 33.64 -12.89
C ALA A 282 -5.00 32.19 -12.87
N GLU A 283 -3.82 31.93 -13.41
CA GLU A 283 -3.18 30.62 -13.39
C GLU A 283 -2.82 30.18 -11.97
N ALA A 284 -2.30 31.04 -11.10
CA ALA A 284 -2.07 30.72 -9.70
C ALA A 284 -3.36 30.36 -8.95
N LYS A 285 -4.52 30.95 -9.31
CA LYS A 285 -5.83 30.52 -8.79
C LYS A 285 -6.22 29.14 -9.30
N VAL A 286 -5.91 28.79 -10.55
CA VAL A 286 -6.11 27.43 -11.11
C VAL A 286 -5.16 26.43 -10.45
N ARG A 287 -3.86 26.70 -10.40
CA ARG A 287 -2.84 25.88 -9.70
C ARG A 287 -3.24 25.61 -8.24
N ARG A 288 -3.74 26.62 -7.51
CA ARG A 288 -4.28 26.46 -6.14
C ARG A 288 -5.55 25.60 -6.04
N LYS A 289 -6.38 25.51 -7.09
CA LYS A 289 -7.54 24.59 -7.12
C LYS A 289 -7.12 23.13 -7.27
N HIS A 290 -6.13 22.85 -8.12
CA HIS A 290 -5.70 21.47 -8.40
C HIS A 290 -4.76 20.86 -7.35
N ARG A 291 -3.92 21.68 -6.69
CA ARG A 291 -2.84 21.24 -5.76
C ARG A 291 -3.25 20.30 -4.61
N HIS A 292 -4.53 20.18 -4.29
CA HIS A 292 -5.02 19.31 -3.20
C HIS A 292 -6.29 18.51 -3.54
N LEU A 293 -6.67 18.35 -4.81
CA LEU A 293 -7.94 17.67 -5.14
C LEU A 293 -7.94 16.21 -4.70
N GLY A 294 -6.89 15.44 -5.04
CA GLY A 294 -6.73 14.05 -4.61
C GLY A 294 -6.69 13.86 -3.09
N LEU A 295 -5.89 14.68 -2.39
CA LEU A 295 -5.80 14.62 -0.92
C LEU A 295 -7.12 14.97 -0.23
N LYS A 296 -7.88 15.95 -0.75
CA LYS A 296 -9.22 16.28 -0.22
C LYS A 296 -10.23 15.16 -0.45
N ILE A 297 -10.20 14.52 -1.63
CA ILE A 297 -11.04 13.35 -1.92
C ILE A 297 -10.70 12.21 -0.96
N PHE A 298 -9.41 11.89 -0.78
CA PHE A 298 -8.95 10.86 0.16
C PHE A 298 -9.40 11.14 1.61
N ILE A 299 -9.19 12.35 2.13
CA ILE A 299 -9.62 12.74 3.48
C ILE A 299 -11.15 12.66 3.63
N THR A 300 -11.90 13.03 2.58
CA THR A 300 -13.37 12.95 2.60
C THR A 300 -13.86 11.51 2.64
N ILE A 301 -13.27 10.62 1.84
CA ILE A 301 -13.58 9.17 1.87
C ILE A 301 -13.21 8.58 3.23
N LEU A 302 -12.03 8.91 3.78
CA LEU A 302 -11.60 8.46 5.10
C LEU A 302 -12.57 8.91 6.20
N LEU A 303 -13.05 10.15 6.17
CA LEU A 303 -14.02 10.67 7.12
C LEU A 303 -15.39 9.96 6.99
N ILE A 304 -15.84 9.67 5.76
CA ILE A 304 -17.06 8.87 5.53
C ILE A 304 -16.89 7.46 6.10
N LEU A 305 -15.73 6.81 5.91
CA LEU A 305 -15.45 5.49 6.47
C LEU A 305 -15.40 5.49 8.00
N VAL A 306 -14.84 6.53 8.63
CA VAL A 306 -14.86 6.69 10.09
C VAL A 306 -16.28 6.90 10.62
N VAL A 307 -17.10 7.71 9.95
CA VAL A 307 -18.52 7.91 10.32
C VAL A 307 -19.33 6.62 10.11
N ALA A 308 -19.10 5.88 9.03
CA ALA A 308 -19.75 4.60 8.76
C ALA A 308 -19.33 3.52 9.79
N GLY A 309 -18.04 3.41 10.09
CA GLY A 309 -17.51 2.52 11.12
C GLY A 309 -18.02 2.85 12.52
N GLY A 310 -18.09 4.14 12.86
CA GLY A 310 -18.71 4.62 14.10
C GLY A 310 -20.21 4.31 14.17
N GLY A 311 -20.94 4.46 13.05
CA GLY A 311 -22.35 4.07 12.94
C GLY A 311 -22.59 2.57 13.10
N LEU A 312 -21.73 1.73 12.50
CA LEU A 312 -21.76 0.28 12.67
C LEU A 312 -21.42 -0.14 14.12
N ALA A 313 -20.41 0.47 14.74
CA ALA A 313 -20.08 0.24 16.15
C ALA A 313 -21.24 0.66 17.07
N PHE A 314 -21.87 1.81 16.82
CA PHE A 314 -23.04 2.26 17.57
C PHE A 314 -24.22 1.28 17.41
N ALA A 315 -24.52 0.85 16.18
CA ALA A 315 -25.56 -0.15 15.92
C ALA A 315 -25.25 -1.49 16.63
N TYR A 316 -23.99 -1.93 16.64
CA TYR A 316 -23.53 -3.11 17.36
C TYR A 316 -23.80 -2.99 18.88
N THR A 317 -23.51 -1.84 19.49
CA THR A 317 -23.81 -1.60 20.93
C THR A 317 -25.31 -1.53 21.24
N ARG A 318 -26.15 -1.22 20.24
CA ARG A 318 -27.62 -1.22 20.33
C ARG A 318 -28.25 -2.58 20.01
N GLY A 319 -27.44 -3.64 20.00
CA GLY A 319 -27.89 -5.01 19.78
C GLY A 319 -28.24 -5.36 18.33
N PHE A 320 -27.86 -4.53 17.34
CA PHE A 320 -28.07 -4.87 15.94
C PHE A 320 -27.09 -5.96 15.50
N GLY A 321 -27.62 -7.03 14.91
CA GLY A 321 -26.88 -8.22 14.47
C GLY A 321 -27.58 -8.93 13.31
N PHE A 322 -26.89 -9.87 12.67
CA PHE A 322 -27.44 -10.66 11.56
C PHE A 322 -27.07 -12.16 11.74
N PRO A 323 -28.06 -13.08 11.81
CA PRO A 323 -29.51 -12.84 11.83
C PRO A 323 -29.98 -12.00 13.03
N THR A 324 -31.13 -11.36 12.89
CA THR A 324 -31.75 -10.54 13.95
C THR A 324 -32.50 -11.42 14.95
N GLN A 325 -32.75 -10.92 16.16
CA GLN A 325 -33.49 -11.62 17.21
C GLN A 325 -34.85 -12.15 16.70
N GLN A 326 -35.61 -11.34 15.96
CA GLN A 326 -36.89 -11.75 15.37
C GLN A 326 -36.72 -12.80 14.25
N ASP A 327 -35.67 -12.74 13.44
CA ASP A 327 -35.42 -13.70 12.35
C ASP A 327 -35.00 -15.07 12.92
N THR A 328 -34.08 -15.10 13.88
CA THR A 328 -33.71 -16.30 14.65
C THR A 328 -34.93 -16.92 15.32
N LEU A 329 -35.74 -16.11 16.01
CA LEU A 329 -36.94 -16.57 16.72
C LEU A 329 -37.99 -17.17 15.76
N THR A 330 -38.28 -16.50 14.64
CA THR A 330 -39.21 -17.01 13.63
C THR A 330 -38.74 -18.35 13.08
N LYS A 331 -37.45 -18.47 12.75
CA LYS A 331 -36.85 -19.71 12.22
C LYS A 331 -36.81 -20.83 13.24
N LEU A 332 -36.52 -20.53 14.51
CA LEU A 332 -36.59 -21.51 15.60
C LEU A 332 -38.02 -22.06 15.77
N PHE A 333 -39.03 -21.20 15.74
CA PHE A 333 -40.44 -21.63 15.82
C PHE A 333 -40.87 -22.44 14.59
N GLU A 334 -40.44 -22.05 13.38
CA GLU A 334 -40.69 -22.81 12.16
C GLU A 334 -40.03 -24.20 12.21
N ALA A 335 -38.75 -24.27 12.59
CA ALA A 335 -38.01 -25.52 12.74
C ALA A 335 -38.61 -26.45 13.81
N ALA A 336 -38.95 -25.92 14.98
CA ALA A 336 -39.61 -26.66 16.06
C ALA A 336 -41.01 -27.16 15.66
N SER A 337 -41.75 -26.40 14.84
CA SER A 337 -43.07 -26.82 14.34
C SER A 337 -43.00 -27.92 13.27
N SER A 338 -41.89 -28.00 12.53
CA SER A 338 -41.66 -28.92 11.41
C SER A 338 -40.80 -30.14 11.76
N ASP A 339 -40.45 -30.31 13.05
CA ASP A 339 -39.54 -31.34 13.56
C ASP A 339 -38.16 -31.33 12.84
N ALA A 340 -37.71 -30.15 12.41
CA ALA A 340 -36.41 -29.91 11.79
C ALA A 340 -35.30 -29.60 12.83
N ALA A 341 -34.04 -29.57 12.40
CA ALA A 341 -32.91 -29.28 13.28
C ALA A 341 -32.99 -27.84 13.83
N THR A 342 -32.97 -27.70 15.15
CA THR A 342 -33.09 -26.41 15.87
C THR A 342 -31.75 -25.90 16.43
N ASP A 343 -30.69 -26.71 16.41
CA ASP A 343 -29.42 -26.43 17.08
C ASP A 343 -28.69 -25.17 16.60
N GLU A 344 -28.90 -24.74 15.35
CA GLU A 344 -28.30 -23.52 14.78
C GLU A 344 -28.88 -22.22 15.40
N PHE A 345 -30.07 -22.30 16.00
CA PHE A 345 -30.77 -21.14 16.59
C PHE A 345 -30.66 -21.10 18.13
N LEU A 346 -30.02 -22.10 18.74
CA LEU A 346 -29.88 -22.27 20.19
C LEU A 346 -28.41 -22.06 20.62
N ALA A 347 -28.20 -21.31 21.69
CA ALA A 347 -26.87 -20.94 22.17
C ALA A 347 -25.95 -22.16 22.42
N SER A 348 -24.71 -22.06 21.95
CA SER A 348 -23.72 -23.15 21.99
C SER A 348 -23.42 -23.65 23.42
N GLY A 349 -23.59 -22.81 24.43
CA GLY A 349 -23.39 -23.14 25.85
C GLY A 349 -24.52 -23.94 26.52
N LEU A 350 -25.61 -24.24 25.83
CA LEU A 350 -26.73 -25.03 26.36
C LEU A 350 -26.48 -26.54 26.28
N ASP A 351 -26.77 -27.25 27.37
CA ASP A 351 -26.75 -28.71 27.41
C ASP A 351 -27.94 -29.35 26.67
N ASP A 352 -27.84 -30.64 26.33
CA ASP A 352 -28.86 -31.39 25.57
C ASP A 352 -30.23 -31.40 26.27
N SER A 353 -30.26 -31.33 27.61
CA SER A 353 -31.51 -31.31 28.39
C SER A 353 -32.18 -29.93 28.33
N GLN A 354 -31.39 -28.86 28.45
CA GLN A 354 -31.84 -27.47 28.30
C GLN A 354 -32.38 -27.20 26.89
N ARG A 355 -31.67 -27.67 25.85
CA ARG A 355 -32.11 -27.62 24.44
C ARG A 355 -33.46 -28.31 24.27
N ALA A 356 -33.62 -29.52 24.82
CA ALA A 356 -34.88 -30.26 24.77
C ALA A 356 -36.03 -29.55 25.50
N VAL A 357 -35.78 -28.94 26.66
CA VAL A 357 -36.78 -28.14 27.39
C VAL A 357 -37.23 -26.92 26.59
N ILE A 358 -36.29 -26.18 25.98
CA ILE A 358 -36.62 -25.00 25.17
C ILE A 358 -37.48 -25.41 23.97
N VAL A 359 -37.09 -26.44 23.20
CA VAL A 359 -37.87 -26.92 22.05
C VAL A 359 -39.24 -27.45 22.47
N ALA A 360 -39.35 -28.17 23.60
CA ALA A 360 -40.62 -28.66 24.10
C ALA A 360 -41.58 -27.56 24.61
N SER A 361 -41.05 -26.38 24.95
CA SER A 361 -41.87 -25.22 25.37
C SER A 361 -42.55 -24.49 24.21
N ILE A 362 -42.09 -24.73 22.97
CA ILE A 362 -42.59 -24.04 21.77
C ILE A 362 -43.89 -24.73 21.29
N PRO A 363 -45.02 -24.00 21.20
CA PRO A 363 -46.26 -24.56 20.68
C PRO A 363 -46.16 -24.80 19.17
N LYS A 364 -46.59 -25.98 18.73
CA LYS A 364 -46.70 -26.30 17.28
C LYS A 364 -47.72 -25.37 16.61
N ASP A 365 -47.49 -25.06 15.33
CA ASP A 365 -48.36 -24.22 14.49
C ASP A 365 -48.58 -22.78 15.01
N ALA A 366 -47.58 -22.16 15.63
CA ALA A 366 -47.68 -20.83 16.23
C ALA A 366 -46.77 -19.78 15.55
N THR A 367 -47.19 -18.51 15.56
CA THR A 367 -46.39 -17.38 15.04
C THR A 367 -45.92 -16.49 16.18
N ALA A 368 -44.60 -16.36 16.34
CA ALA A 368 -43.95 -15.54 17.38
C ALA A 368 -43.62 -14.13 16.87
N THR A 369 -44.06 -13.10 17.60
CA THR A 369 -43.75 -11.70 17.33
C THR A 369 -43.22 -11.03 18.59
N ILE A 370 -42.08 -10.36 18.50
CA ILE A 370 -41.53 -9.56 19.61
C ILE A 370 -42.40 -8.31 19.80
N GLU A 371 -43.03 -8.14 20.96
CA GLU A 371 -43.79 -6.92 21.33
C GLU A 371 -42.91 -5.88 22.03
N GLY A 372 -41.91 -6.34 22.80
CA GLY A 372 -40.94 -5.48 23.48
C GLY A 372 -39.58 -6.17 23.59
N MET A 373 -38.49 -5.40 23.54
CA MET A 373 -37.13 -5.93 23.67
C MET A 373 -36.22 -4.94 24.36
N ASP A 374 -35.53 -5.37 25.42
CA ASP A 374 -34.38 -4.69 25.98
C ASP A 374 -33.12 -5.23 25.29
N ALA A 375 -32.55 -4.41 24.41
CA ALA A 375 -31.50 -4.81 23.47
C ALA A 375 -30.12 -4.34 23.95
N GLY A 376 -29.33 -5.27 24.48
CA GLY A 376 -27.94 -5.05 24.88
C GLY A 376 -26.92 -5.40 23.78
N MET A 377 -25.64 -5.19 24.11
CA MET A 377 -24.52 -5.43 23.18
C MET A 377 -24.19 -6.91 22.97
N SER A 378 -24.34 -7.72 24.04
CA SER A 378 -24.01 -9.16 24.11
C SER A 378 -25.22 -10.04 24.45
N GLU A 379 -26.21 -9.49 25.15
CA GLU A 379 -27.43 -10.15 25.61
C GLU A 379 -28.63 -9.26 25.24
N SER A 380 -29.78 -9.85 24.94
CA SER A 380 -31.04 -9.13 24.71
C SER A 380 -32.21 -9.92 25.31
N LYS A 381 -33.12 -9.24 26.01
CA LYS A 381 -34.33 -9.85 26.58
C LYS A 381 -35.54 -9.40 25.79
N ALA A 382 -36.36 -10.32 25.30
CA ALA A 382 -37.55 -10.00 24.52
C ALA A 382 -38.84 -10.56 25.14
N THR A 383 -39.87 -9.72 25.20
CA THR A 383 -41.25 -10.14 25.44
C THR A 383 -41.85 -10.53 24.10
N VAL A 384 -42.11 -11.82 23.93
CA VAL A 384 -42.59 -12.44 22.70
C VAL A 384 -44.05 -12.81 22.86
N LYS A 385 -44.89 -12.31 21.96
CA LYS A 385 -46.28 -12.73 21.84
C LYS A 385 -46.41 -13.81 20.77
N VAL A 386 -47.00 -14.93 21.16
CA VAL A 386 -47.17 -16.13 20.34
C VAL A 386 -48.65 -16.33 20.06
N ALA A 387 -49.04 -16.23 18.79
CA ALA A 387 -50.41 -16.46 18.35
C ALA A 387 -50.59 -17.88 17.83
N LEU A 388 -51.59 -18.59 18.35
CA LEU A 388 -51.97 -19.96 17.97
C LEU A 388 -53.03 -19.95 16.86
N LYS A 389 -52.88 -20.80 15.84
CA LYS A 389 -53.87 -20.94 14.74
C LYS A 389 -55.31 -21.26 15.20
N GLN A 390 -55.48 -21.82 16.40
CA GLN A 390 -56.78 -22.20 16.96
C GLN A 390 -57.47 -21.08 17.77
N GLY A 391 -56.87 -19.89 17.86
CA GLY A 391 -57.45 -18.74 18.56
C GLY A 391 -57.03 -18.66 20.03
N GLY A 392 -55.75 -18.35 20.27
CA GLY A 392 -55.21 -18.06 21.59
C GLY A 392 -53.90 -17.29 21.48
N GLU A 393 -53.64 -16.41 22.44
CA GLU A 393 -52.40 -15.62 22.53
C GLU A 393 -51.69 -15.98 23.84
N MET A 394 -50.38 -16.20 23.77
CA MET A 394 -49.53 -16.49 24.93
C MET A 394 -48.29 -15.61 24.91
N THR A 395 -47.85 -15.16 26.09
CA THR A 395 -46.65 -14.33 26.25
C THR A 395 -45.50 -15.16 26.80
N TYR A 396 -44.32 -14.96 26.22
CA TYR A 396 -43.07 -15.60 26.61
C TYR A 396 -42.01 -14.53 26.85
N GLU A 397 -41.15 -14.72 27.85
CA GLU A 397 -39.86 -14.04 27.97
C GLU A 397 -38.79 -14.91 27.28
N VAL A 398 -38.02 -14.30 26.39
CA VAL A 398 -36.98 -14.99 25.60
C VAL A 398 -35.67 -14.24 25.76
N ASP A 399 -34.67 -14.92 26.30
CA ASP A 399 -33.30 -14.39 26.39
C ASP A 399 -32.49 -14.80 25.16
N PHE A 400 -31.80 -13.84 24.56
CA PHE A 400 -30.87 -14.04 23.45
C PHE A 400 -29.44 -13.74 23.88
N VAL A 401 -28.51 -14.57 23.44
CA VAL A 401 -27.07 -14.35 23.54
C VAL A 401 -26.51 -14.10 22.14
N ARG A 402 -25.49 -13.25 22.06
CA ARG A 402 -24.81 -12.94 20.81
C ARG A 402 -23.68 -13.93 20.53
N GLU A 403 -23.77 -14.62 19.40
CA GLU A 403 -22.69 -15.48 18.90
C GLU A 403 -22.18 -14.92 17.54
N GLY A 404 -20.92 -14.48 17.53
CA GLY A 404 -20.32 -13.80 16.38
C GLY A 404 -21.03 -12.47 16.04
N LEU A 405 -21.67 -12.43 14.87
CA LEU A 405 -22.42 -11.25 14.39
C LEU A 405 -23.93 -11.38 14.59
N GLY A 406 -24.45 -12.57 14.91
CA GLY A 406 -25.86 -12.89 15.00
C GLY A 406 -26.35 -13.15 16.44
N TRP A 407 -27.64 -13.44 16.54
CA TRP A 407 -28.31 -13.72 17.81
C TRP A 407 -28.85 -15.15 17.83
N VAL A 408 -28.68 -15.82 18.97
CA VAL A 408 -29.17 -17.17 19.26
C VAL A 408 -29.97 -17.16 20.56
N VAL A 409 -30.96 -18.04 20.69
CA VAL A 409 -31.81 -18.13 21.88
C VAL A 409 -31.10 -18.93 22.96
N CYS A 410 -31.08 -18.40 24.19
CA CYS A 410 -30.52 -19.09 25.36
C CYS A 410 -31.57 -19.49 26.39
N SER A 411 -32.72 -18.82 26.46
CA SER A 411 -33.85 -19.20 27.33
C SER A 411 -35.20 -18.89 26.66
N ILE A 412 -36.22 -19.68 27.00
CA ILE A 412 -37.63 -19.37 26.73
C ILE A 412 -38.42 -19.74 27.99
N ALA A 413 -39.13 -18.78 28.57
CA ALA A 413 -40.03 -18.96 29.70
C ALA A 413 -41.43 -18.43 29.36
N SER A 414 -42.50 -19.14 29.73
CA SER A 414 -43.86 -18.63 29.62
C SER A 414 -44.26 -17.87 30.89
N ASP A 415 -45.09 -16.83 30.74
CA ASP A 415 -45.56 -15.93 31.82
C ASP A 415 -46.58 -16.59 32.79
N PHE A 416 -46.42 -17.88 33.06
CA PHE A 416 -47.33 -18.70 33.89
C PHE A 416 -46.83 -18.89 35.32
N ASN A 417 -46.04 -17.94 35.86
CA ASN A 417 -45.50 -18.05 37.20
C ASN A 417 -45.48 -16.71 37.97
N VAL A 418 -46.53 -16.48 38.78
CA VAL A 418 -46.48 -16.24 40.24
C VAL A 418 -47.80 -15.61 40.71
N SER A 419 -48.50 -16.30 41.61
CA SER A 419 -49.30 -15.73 42.73
C SER A 419 -50.01 -16.86 43.47
N GLY A 420 -49.39 -17.38 44.53
CA GLY A 420 -49.90 -18.50 45.33
C GLY A 420 -49.36 -18.48 46.75
N ASP A 421 -49.44 -17.34 47.42
CA ASP A 421 -48.91 -17.12 48.77
C ASP A 421 -50.08 -16.93 49.76
N VAL A 422 -50.35 -17.95 50.60
CA VAL A 422 -51.27 -17.86 51.75
C VAL A 422 -50.83 -18.79 52.90
N ASP A 423 -50.47 -18.15 54.01
CA ASP A 423 -50.50 -18.57 55.43
C ASP A 423 -49.73 -19.79 55.96
N ALA A 424 -48.55 -19.49 56.52
CA ALA A 424 -48.32 -19.36 57.97
C ALA A 424 -48.93 -20.38 58.98
N SER A 425 -48.05 -21.14 59.67
CA SER A 425 -48.12 -21.56 61.09
C SER A 425 -46.95 -22.53 61.40
N ALA A 426 -45.82 -22.11 61.98
CA ALA A 426 -45.55 -21.76 63.39
C ALA A 426 -45.07 -22.94 64.29
N GLY A 427 -43.99 -22.72 65.06
CA GLY A 427 -43.36 -23.64 66.02
C GLY A 427 -42.38 -24.65 65.38
N THR A 428 -41.27 -25.07 65.99
CA THR A 428 -40.58 -24.80 67.28
C THR A 428 -39.10 -25.17 67.06
N ASP A 429 -38.11 -24.37 67.46
CA ASP A 429 -37.49 -24.26 68.80
C ASP A 429 -36.60 -25.46 69.22
N GLU A 430 -35.49 -25.16 69.92
CA GLU A 430 -34.42 -26.04 70.44
C GLU A 430 -33.59 -26.84 69.39
N SER A 431 -32.23 -26.88 69.35
CA SER A 431 -31.12 -26.87 70.33
C SER A 431 -30.50 -28.26 70.56
N ALA A 432 -29.15 -28.32 70.65
CA ALA A 432 -28.29 -29.48 70.99
C ALA A 432 -28.22 -30.66 69.97
N ALA A 433 -27.08 -31.31 69.71
CA ALA A 433 -25.69 -31.09 70.11
C ALA A 433 -24.67 -31.71 69.12
N GLU A 434 -23.49 -31.07 69.04
CA GLU A 434 -22.10 -31.58 69.07
C GLU A 434 -21.80 -33.10 69.25
N PRO A 435 -20.55 -33.62 69.00
CA PRO A 435 -19.32 -32.94 68.52
C PRO A 435 -18.37 -33.77 67.57
N THR A 436 -17.14 -33.25 67.39
CA THR A 436 -15.82 -33.92 67.17
C THR A 436 -15.35 -34.44 65.80
N ASP A 437 -14.31 -33.75 65.29
CA ASP A 437 -12.95 -34.21 64.93
C ASP A 437 -12.68 -35.31 63.89
N ALA A 438 -12.07 -34.91 62.76
CA ALA A 438 -10.67 -35.20 62.33
C ALA A 438 -10.60 -35.01 60.80
N ASP A 439 -10.02 -33.96 60.21
CA ASP A 439 -8.64 -33.42 60.28
C ASP A 439 -7.60 -34.23 59.47
N ALA A 440 -6.56 -33.54 58.98
CA ALA A 440 -5.57 -33.90 57.95
C ALA A 440 -6.04 -33.80 56.47
N ALA A 441 -5.34 -33.11 55.55
CA ALA A 441 -4.19 -32.21 55.71
C ALA A 441 -3.96 -31.29 54.47
N THR A 442 -3.40 -30.10 54.70
CA THR A 442 -2.28 -29.39 53.99
C THR A 442 -2.07 -29.58 52.47
N ASP A 443 -1.66 -28.58 51.67
CA ASP A 443 -1.18 -27.23 52.03
C ASP A 443 -1.20 -26.20 50.88
N GLU A 444 -0.98 -24.94 51.28
CA GLU A 444 -0.37 -23.80 50.58
C GLU A 444 -0.81 -23.39 49.14
N ALA A 445 -1.43 -22.20 49.12
CA ALA A 445 -1.45 -21.22 48.02
C ALA A 445 -0.50 -20.04 48.39
N PRO A 446 -0.62 -18.80 47.88
CA PRO A 446 -0.57 -18.25 46.51
C PRO A 446 0.40 -17.03 46.41
N ALA A 447 0.09 -16.06 45.51
CA ALA A 447 0.43 -14.61 45.55
C ALA A 447 1.88 -14.20 45.17
N GLU A 448 2.20 -12.99 44.67
CA GLU A 448 1.49 -11.76 44.21
C GLU A 448 2.51 -11.01 43.28
N ASP A 449 2.19 -10.42 42.11
CA ASP A 449 1.48 -9.15 41.79
C ASP A 449 2.38 -7.87 41.72
N ALA A 450 1.92 -6.86 40.95
CA ALA A 450 2.41 -5.48 40.77
C ALA A 450 3.71 -5.21 39.96
N ALA A 451 3.94 -4.05 39.30
CA ALA A 451 3.06 -3.03 38.69
C ALA A 451 3.86 -1.99 37.85
N ALA A 452 3.20 -1.38 36.85
CA ALA A 452 3.32 0.00 36.32
C ALA A 452 4.65 0.70 35.88
N ALA A 453 4.58 1.30 34.68
CA ALA A 453 5.05 2.64 34.22
C ALA A 453 6.43 3.24 34.60
N ASP A 454 7.18 3.78 33.61
CA ASP A 454 7.20 5.23 33.27
C ASP A 454 8.02 5.54 31.98
N ALA A 455 7.94 6.76 31.46
CA ALA A 455 8.87 7.36 30.47
C ALA A 455 9.71 8.48 31.15
N PRO A 456 10.85 8.97 30.62
CA PRO A 456 10.89 9.90 29.46
C PRO A 456 12.08 9.55 28.52
N ALA A 457 12.77 10.39 27.71
CA ALA A 457 12.79 11.84 27.47
C ALA A 457 13.30 12.16 26.03
N ALA A 458 13.60 13.44 25.74
CA ALA A 458 14.38 13.90 24.59
C ALA A 458 15.33 15.05 25.00
N GLU A 459 16.44 15.24 24.28
CA GLU A 459 17.27 16.46 24.35
C GLU A 459 17.70 16.91 22.95
N ASP A 460 17.80 18.23 22.78
CA ASP A 460 18.09 18.98 21.54
C ASP A 460 19.47 19.70 21.69
N PRO A 461 20.12 20.22 20.63
CA PRO A 461 21.55 20.55 20.67
C PRO A 461 21.86 21.98 21.15
N THR A 462 23.07 22.20 21.68
CA THR A 462 23.98 23.34 21.38
C THR A 462 25.19 23.38 22.34
N ALA A 463 26.43 23.46 21.81
CA ALA A 463 27.57 24.19 22.39
C ALA A 463 28.89 23.99 21.61
N GLU A 464 29.31 25.03 20.89
CA GLU A 464 30.71 25.45 20.72
C GLU A 464 30.81 26.88 21.33
N PRO A 465 31.99 27.51 21.58
CA PRO A 465 33.35 27.15 21.14
C PRO A 465 34.47 27.27 22.23
N ALA A 466 35.73 26.99 21.82
CA ALA A 466 36.97 27.77 22.07
C ALA A 466 38.22 27.02 22.60
N GLY A 467 39.37 27.22 21.91
CA GLY A 467 40.76 26.96 22.36
C GLY A 467 41.28 25.53 22.19
N GLU A 468 42.56 25.26 21.89
CA GLU A 468 43.70 26.15 21.56
C GLU A 468 44.82 25.37 20.81
N ALA A 469 45.72 26.10 20.15
CA ALA A 469 46.88 25.78 19.30
C ALA A 469 47.70 24.46 19.45
N ALA A 470 48.04 23.87 18.29
CA ALA A 470 49.41 23.44 17.85
C ALA A 470 49.36 23.11 16.34
N ALA A 471 50.13 23.66 15.39
CA ALA A 471 51.56 24.04 15.32
C ALA A 471 52.55 22.87 15.12
N GLN A 472 52.48 22.20 13.96
CA GLN A 472 53.62 21.99 13.03
C GLN A 472 53.19 21.36 11.70
#